data_AF-A0A7S2EGK4-F1
#
_entry.id   AF-A0A7S2EGK4-F1
#
_cell.length_a   1.000
_cell.length_b   1.000
_cell.length_c   1.000
_cell.angle_alpha   90.00
_cell.angle_beta   90.00
_cell.angle_gamma   90.00
#
_symmetry.space_group_name_H-M   'P 1'
#
loop_
_entity.id
_entity.type
_entity.pdbx_description
1 polymer ?
#
loop_
_entity_poly.entity_id
_entity_poly.type
_entity_poly.pdbx_seq_one_letter_code
_entity_poly.pdbx_strand_id
1 'polypeptide(L)'
;MSMSRSVRYGSSDSNLNNPSDDLDLLSDDDNQSNASSDIDTGAESPSSEKEAADPLLLAVEDLESRTVECLNDFKSHPGTATTGGGSKQNIHEELASLLRPVLEIAAHVGPSTARSICSTYGSYDLDSTIDEIYNRLNSDLILPVLLETAQSDTIPAKRAASLSFFSSLFRECQKGGSYLDKSTTTIPTLLGPYGPGGGGQHHQQHQLSMNIPPSMRPLLKLRANKRSLRQAELLRYWVQSSIPSLTPGTYTSFTSDASAASRGVLSASSSIKPSLRHIAERISNADDAGALRLFLPVMRMIGGVLHRLFLQGGKHHGGGGESSIHMESSDAALRSSCIKFVEIVVLCFSSKVQQG
;
A
#
# COMPACT_ATOMS: atom_id res chain seq x y z
N MET A 1 -13.29 -52.18 37.12
CA MET A 1 -13.84 -51.31 38.18
C MET A 1 -14.94 -50.44 37.57
N SER A 2 -15.84 -49.89 38.39
CA SER A 2 -17.05 -49.14 37.99
C SER A 2 -16.77 -48.03 36.95
N MET A 3 -17.58 -47.71 35.92
CA MET A 3 -19.03 -47.86 35.63
C MET A 3 -20.02 -47.04 36.46
N SER A 4 -20.44 -45.90 35.88
CA SER A 4 -21.71 -45.14 36.01
C SER A 4 -21.72 -44.17 34.80
N ARG A 5 -22.74 -43.93 33.94
CA ARG A 5 -24.22 -44.13 33.92
C ARG A 5 -24.97 -43.39 35.05
N SER A 6 -26.03 -42.60 34.79
CA SER A 6 -26.56 -42.04 33.52
C SER A 6 -26.98 -40.55 33.72
N VAL A 7 -28.09 -39.91 33.32
CA VAL A 7 -29.42 -40.22 32.74
C VAL A 7 -29.82 -39.05 31.78
N ARG A 8 -30.91 -39.14 31.01
CA ARG A 8 -31.58 -37.99 30.35
C ARG A 8 -33.04 -37.86 30.81
N TYR A 9 -33.53 -36.62 30.95
CA TYR A 9 -34.92 -36.20 30.68
C TYR A 9 -34.88 -34.74 30.18
N GLY A 10 -35.77 -34.25 29.30
CA GLY A 10 -36.78 -34.94 28.49
C GLY A 10 -38.13 -34.21 28.49
N SER A 11 -38.63 -33.83 27.29
CA SER A 11 -39.96 -33.21 27.04
C SER A 11 -40.21 -31.82 27.65
N SER A 12 -41.21 -31.03 27.21
CA SER A 12 -41.91 -30.95 25.90
C SER A 12 -42.77 -29.67 25.85
N ASP A 13 -42.98 -29.15 24.64
CA ASP A 13 -44.22 -28.54 24.11
C ASP A 13 -45.16 -27.73 25.03
N SER A 14 -45.22 -26.41 24.79
CA SER A 14 -46.49 -25.67 24.66
C SER A 14 -46.33 -24.39 23.83
N ASN A 15 -47.41 -23.86 23.27
CA ASN A 15 -47.43 -22.84 22.20
C ASN A 15 -48.57 -21.82 22.44
N LEU A 16 -48.64 -20.76 21.62
CA LEU A 16 -49.77 -19.83 21.36
C LEU A 16 -49.90 -18.52 22.18
N ASN A 17 -49.97 -17.40 21.42
CA ASN A 17 -50.88 -16.23 21.47
C ASN A 17 -51.08 -15.46 22.81
N ASN A 18 -50.75 -14.17 22.99
CA ASN A 18 -51.14 -12.93 22.25
C ASN A 18 -52.67 -12.59 22.34
N PRO A 19 -53.13 -11.31 22.28
CA PRO A 19 -53.12 -10.31 23.37
C PRO A 19 -54.49 -9.59 23.58
N SER A 20 -54.64 -8.81 24.68
CA SER A 20 -55.73 -7.82 24.94
C SER A 20 -55.24 -6.83 26.04
N ASP A 21 -55.34 -5.49 25.94
CA ASP A 21 -56.51 -4.57 26.13
C ASP A 21 -56.79 -4.29 27.65
N ASP A 22 -57.14 -3.08 28.15
CA ASP A 22 -57.32 -1.75 27.51
C ASP A 22 -57.33 -0.57 28.54
N LEU A 23 -57.56 0.67 28.02
CA LEU A 23 -58.10 1.94 28.64
C LEU A 23 -57.16 3.17 28.44
N ASP A 24 -57.47 4.24 27.68
CA ASP A 24 -58.62 5.19 27.61
C ASP A 24 -58.65 6.28 28.73
N LEU A 25 -58.99 7.56 28.51
CA LEU A 25 -59.52 8.31 27.34
C LEU A 25 -59.31 9.86 27.47
N LEU A 26 -59.95 10.64 26.56
CA LEU A 26 -60.14 12.12 26.45
C LEU A 26 -58.96 12.90 25.79
N SER A 27 -59.06 13.56 24.62
CA SER A 27 -60.04 14.50 23.99
C SER A 27 -59.88 15.97 24.45
N ASP A 28 -60.11 17.05 23.70
CA ASP A 28 -60.64 17.30 22.32
C ASP A 28 -59.54 18.03 21.46
N ASP A 29 -59.55 18.33 20.14
CA ASP A 29 -60.51 18.59 19.03
C ASP A 29 -60.83 20.10 18.69
N ASP A 30 -61.54 20.35 17.58
CA ASP A 30 -62.06 21.63 17.00
C ASP A 30 -61.15 22.56 16.12
N ASN A 31 -61.06 22.17 14.84
CA ASN A 31 -61.56 22.90 13.64
C ASN A 31 -60.83 24.02 12.82
N GLN A 32 -60.86 23.75 11.50
CA GLN A 32 -61.10 24.63 10.33
C GLN A 32 -60.25 25.88 10.00
N SER A 33 -59.35 25.65 9.02
CA SER A 33 -59.22 26.38 7.73
C SER A 33 -59.96 27.70 7.48
N ASN A 34 -59.25 28.65 6.86
CA ASN A 34 -59.86 29.57 5.89
C ASN A 34 -58.90 29.82 4.70
N ALA A 35 -59.43 30.02 3.50
CA ALA A 35 -58.65 30.22 2.27
C ALA A 35 -59.29 31.30 1.39
N SER A 36 -58.48 32.24 0.90
CA SER A 36 -58.87 33.28 -0.06
C SER A 36 -57.67 33.68 -0.91
N SER A 37 -57.93 34.21 -2.10
CA SER A 37 -57.00 34.22 -3.23
C SER A 37 -56.42 35.60 -3.60
N ASP A 38 -55.51 35.54 -4.59
CA ASP A 38 -55.26 36.55 -5.64
C ASP A 38 -54.11 37.58 -5.54
N ILE A 39 -53.12 37.31 -6.41
CA ILE A 39 -52.49 38.22 -7.39
C ILE A 39 -51.25 39.07 -6.98
N ASP A 40 -50.12 38.62 -7.56
CA ASP A 40 -49.01 39.39 -8.17
C ASP A 40 -48.14 40.36 -7.33
N THR A 41 -46.90 39.96 -7.02
CA THR A 41 -45.70 40.48 -7.74
C THR A 41 -44.38 39.92 -7.17
N GLY A 42 -43.47 39.52 -8.07
CA GLY A 42 -42.02 39.56 -7.83
C GLY A 42 -41.30 38.27 -7.41
N ALA A 43 -40.09 38.11 -7.96
CA ALA A 43 -39.04 37.17 -7.55
C ALA A 43 -39.39 35.67 -7.58
N GLU A 44 -39.39 35.08 -8.78
CA GLU A 44 -38.77 33.76 -8.93
C GLU A 44 -37.30 33.87 -8.48
N SER A 45 -37.01 33.43 -7.25
CA SER A 45 -35.63 33.22 -6.81
C SER A 45 -35.10 31.97 -7.51
N PRO A 46 -34.08 32.06 -8.39
CA PRO A 46 -33.54 30.89 -9.05
C PRO A 46 -32.74 30.05 -8.06
N SER A 47 -33.41 29.15 -7.33
CA SER A 47 -32.81 28.13 -6.47
C SER A 47 -32.18 27.02 -7.31
N SER A 48 -31.29 27.43 -8.21
CA SER A 48 -30.40 26.61 -9.02
C SER A 48 -28.94 27.00 -8.75
N GLU A 49 -28.63 27.30 -7.49
CA GLU A 49 -27.28 27.09 -6.99
C GLU A 49 -26.96 25.60 -7.19
N LYS A 50 -26.24 25.30 -8.28
CA LYS A 50 -25.54 24.03 -8.39
C LYS A 50 -24.58 24.00 -7.21
N GLU A 51 -24.69 22.97 -6.36
CA GLU A 51 -23.67 22.72 -5.34
C GLU A 51 -22.31 22.74 -6.03
N ALA A 52 -21.45 23.69 -5.63
CA ALA A 52 -20.14 23.85 -6.22
C ALA A 52 -19.29 22.66 -5.78
N ALA A 53 -19.23 21.62 -6.63
CA ALA A 53 -18.64 20.32 -6.30
C ALA A 53 -17.26 20.49 -5.68
N ASP A 54 -17.06 19.81 -4.55
CA ASP A 54 -15.93 20.00 -3.64
C ASP A 54 -14.59 19.94 -4.41
N PRO A 55 -13.80 21.04 -4.44
CA PRO A 55 -12.49 21.07 -5.07
C PRO A 55 -11.52 19.96 -4.64
N LEU A 56 -11.65 19.42 -3.42
CA LEU A 56 -10.86 18.27 -3.00
C LEU A 56 -11.38 16.97 -3.63
N LEU A 57 -12.70 16.73 -3.58
CA LEU A 57 -13.32 15.56 -4.22
C LEU A 57 -13.02 15.51 -5.72
N LEU A 58 -13.24 16.60 -6.45
CA LEU A 58 -12.96 16.70 -7.90
C LEU A 58 -11.49 16.38 -8.24
N ALA A 59 -10.55 16.81 -7.39
CA ALA A 59 -9.14 16.57 -7.59
C ALA A 59 -8.70 15.15 -7.20
N VAL A 60 -9.39 14.50 -6.25
CA VAL A 60 -9.27 13.08 -5.97
C VAL A 60 -9.83 12.27 -7.15
N GLU A 61 -11.00 12.64 -7.69
CA GLU A 61 -11.65 11.96 -8.81
C GLU A 61 -10.83 12.02 -10.11
N ASP A 62 -10.16 13.14 -10.43
CA ASP A 62 -9.18 13.20 -11.54
C ASP A 62 -8.02 12.22 -11.34
N LEU A 63 -7.38 12.27 -10.16
CA LEU A 63 -6.24 11.42 -9.85
C LEU A 63 -6.62 9.94 -9.80
N GLU A 64 -7.82 9.60 -9.32
CA GLU A 64 -8.36 8.24 -9.35
C GLU A 64 -8.68 7.78 -10.76
N SER A 65 -9.38 8.59 -11.56
CA SER A 65 -9.73 8.24 -12.94
C SER A 65 -8.49 7.91 -13.76
N ARG A 66 -7.47 8.79 -13.71
CA ARG A 66 -6.18 8.61 -14.40
C ARG A 66 -5.37 7.43 -13.85
N THR A 67 -5.48 7.15 -12.55
CA THR A 67 -4.84 5.98 -11.92
C THR A 67 -5.52 4.68 -12.36
N VAL A 68 -6.85 4.64 -12.38
CA VAL A 68 -7.67 3.49 -12.80
C VAL A 68 -7.48 3.22 -14.30
N GLU A 69 -7.42 4.25 -15.14
CA GLU A 69 -7.07 4.14 -16.57
C GLU A 69 -5.72 3.45 -16.77
N CYS A 70 -4.64 3.98 -16.17
CA CYS A 70 -3.30 3.40 -16.27
C CYS A 70 -3.21 1.98 -15.67
N LEU A 71 -3.95 1.68 -14.59
CA LEU A 71 -4.03 0.35 -14.00
C LEU A 71 -4.84 -0.62 -14.87
N ASN A 72 -5.86 -0.16 -15.62
CA ASN A 72 -6.63 -0.97 -16.55
C ASN A 72 -5.83 -1.27 -17.83
N ASP A 73 -5.08 -0.31 -18.37
CA ASP A 73 -4.12 -0.55 -19.46
C ASP A 73 -3.06 -1.56 -19.03
N PHE A 74 -2.49 -1.39 -17.84
CA PHE A 74 -1.55 -2.35 -17.27
C PHE A 74 -2.16 -3.74 -17.04
N LYS A 75 -3.39 -3.86 -16.51
CA LYS A 75 -4.05 -5.16 -16.27
C LYS A 75 -4.51 -5.84 -17.57
N SER A 76 -4.89 -5.08 -18.60
CA SER A 76 -5.29 -5.60 -19.91
C SER A 76 -4.11 -6.00 -20.81
N HIS A 77 -2.90 -5.52 -20.51
CA HIS A 77 -1.70 -5.79 -21.31
C HIS A 77 -1.42 -7.31 -21.48
N PRO A 78 -1.18 -7.81 -22.71
CA PRO A 78 -1.03 -9.26 -22.98
C PRO A 78 0.25 -9.89 -22.42
N GLY A 79 1.21 -9.09 -21.95
CA GLY A 79 2.47 -9.57 -21.38
C GLY A 79 3.53 -10.00 -22.39
N THR A 80 3.28 -9.77 -23.68
CA THR A 80 4.23 -9.89 -24.79
C THR A 80 4.57 -8.50 -25.31
N ALA A 81 5.84 -8.23 -25.64
CA ALA A 81 6.25 -6.91 -26.12
C ALA A 81 5.49 -6.53 -27.41
N THR A 82 4.83 -5.36 -27.43
CA THR A 82 3.96 -5.00 -28.57
C THR A 82 4.73 -4.68 -29.85
N THR A 83 5.97 -4.23 -29.74
CA THR A 83 6.78 -3.80 -30.89
C THR A 83 7.45 -4.95 -31.63
N GLY A 84 6.67 -5.70 -32.40
CA GLY A 84 7.13 -6.71 -33.36
C GLY A 84 7.88 -6.15 -34.57
N GLY A 85 8.89 -5.29 -34.36
CA GLY A 85 9.72 -4.71 -35.41
C GLY A 85 10.45 -3.43 -35.01
N GLY A 86 11.78 -3.42 -35.11
CA GLY A 86 12.62 -2.22 -35.06
C GLY A 86 12.86 -1.58 -33.68
N SER A 87 11.83 -1.46 -32.83
CA SER A 87 12.01 -0.95 -31.46
C SER A 87 12.75 -1.98 -30.59
N LYS A 88 13.57 -1.49 -29.66
CA LYS A 88 14.35 -2.29 -28.71
C LYS A 88 13.71 -2.40 -27.32
N GLN A 89 12.54 -1.79 -27.12
CA GLN A 89 11.94 -1.67 -25.79
C GLN A 89 11.51 -3.05 -25.27
N ASN A 90 11.97 -3.39 -24.07
CA ASN A 90 11.67 -4.64 -23.40
C ASN A 90 10.24 -4.62 -22.84
N ILE A 91 9.55 -5.76 -22.80
CA ILE A 91 8.25 -5.90 -22.11
C ILE A 91 8.28 -5.37 -20.66
N HIS A 92 9.42 -5.51 -19.96
CA HIS A 92 9.57 -4.96 -18.61
C HIS A 92 9.69 -3.42 -18.59
N GLU A 93 10.16 -2.79 -19.67
CA GLU A 93 10.25 -1.33 -19.82
C GLU A 93 8.90 -0.75 -20.30
N GLU A 94 8.21 -1.46 -21.19
CA GLU A 94 6.84 -1.18 -21.61
C GLU A 94 5.87 -1.18 -20.42
N LEU A 95 5.81 -2.28 -19.66
CA LEU A 95 4.97 -2.37 -18.44
C LEU A 95 5.38 -1.36 -17.36
N ALA A 96 6.67 -1.03 -17.25
CA ALA A 96 7.13 0.02 -16.33
C ALA A 96 6.72 1.43 -16.79
N SER A 97 6.55 1.65 -18.10
CA SER A 97 6.06 2.92 -18.64
C SER A 97 4.55 3.11 -18.40
N LEU A 98 3.74 2.05 -18.54
CA LEU A 98 2.31 2.07 -18.17
C LEU A 98 2.10 2.36 -16.68
N LEU A 99 2.97 1.83 -15.81
CA LEU A 99 2.93 2.10 -14.37
C LEU A 99 3.61 3.43 -13.96
N ARG A 100 4.23 4.18 -14.88
CA ARG A 100 4.96 5.42 -14.53
C ARG A 100 4.03 6.55 -14.07
N PRO A 101 2.86 6.83 -14.69
CA PRO A 101 1.91 7.81 -14.17
C PRO A 101 1.39 7.43 -12.78
N VAL A 102 1.04 6.15 -12.57
CA VAL A 102 0.62 5.61 -11.26
C VAL A 102 1.70 5.85 -10.19
N LEU A 103 2.96 5.59 -10.52
CA LEU A 103 4.12 5.81 -9.64
C LEU A 103 4.31 7.29 -9.28
N GLU A 104 4.11 8.20 -10.24
CA GLU A 104 4.23 9.64 -10.03
C GLU A 104 3.04 10.23 -9.26
N ILE A 105 1.82 9.72 -9.47
CA ILE A 105 0.63 10.07 -8.67
C ILE A 105 0.81 9.61 -7.22
N ALA A 106 1.18 8.34 -7.03
CA ALA A 106 1.40 7.70 -5.73
C ALA A 106 2.47 8.40 -4.87
N ALA A 107 3.50 8.98 -5.50
CA ALA A 107 4.61 9.63 -4.79
C ALA A 107 4.53 11.17 -4.77
N HIS A 108 4.19 11.83 -5.87
CA HIS A 108 4.51 13.25 -6.07
C HIS A 108 3.32 14.12 -6.45
N VAL A 109 2.43 13.67 -7.34
CA VAL A 109 1.27 14.47 -7.76
C VAL A 109 0.27 14.59 -6.62
N GLY A 110 -0.05 13.51 -5.89
CA GLY A 110 -0.95 13.55 -4.73
C GLY A 110 -0.56 14.62 -3.69
N PRO A 111 0.68 14.65 -3.17
CA PRO A 111 1.18 15.72 -2.32
C PRO A 111 1.14 17.12 -2.95
N SER A 112 1.37 17.23 -4.26
CA SER A 112 1.36 18.53 -4.94
C SER A 112 -0.05 19.09 -5.16
N THR A 113 -1.00 18.22 -5.50
CA THR A 113 -2.44 18.53 -5.57
C THR A 113 -2.95 18.98 -4.20
N ALA A 114 -2.57 18.27 -3.13
CA ALA A 114 -2.94 18.63 -1.76
C ALA A 114 -2.46 20.05 -1.38
N ARG A 115 -1.19 20.36 -1.66
CA ARG A 115 -0.62 21.70 -1.47
C ARG A 115 -1.34 22.75 -2.31
N SER A 116 -1.68 22.43 -3.56
CA SER A 116 -2.38 23.33 -4.46
C SER A 116 -3.76 23.70 -3.90
N ILE A 117 -4.60 22.72 -3.58
CA ILE A 117 -5.97 22.94 -3.06
C ILE A 117 -5.95 23.83 -1.81
N CYS A 118 -5.11 23.50 -0.83
CA CYS A 118 -5.00 24.28 0.40
C CYS A 118 -4.53 25.72 0.13
N SER A 119 -3.63 25.93 -0.85
CA SER A 119 -3.17 27.26 -1.24
C SER A 119 -4.17 28.08 -2.06
N THR A 120 -5.08 27.42 -2.80
CA THR A 120 -6.08 28.08 -3.65
C THR A 120 -7.36 28.41 -2.89
N TYR A 121 -7.84 27.50 -2.04
CA TYR A 121 -9.16 27.61 -1.41
C TYR A 121 -9.11 28.04 0.08
N GLY A 122 -7.97 27.85 0.76
CA GLY A 122 -7.72 28.39 2.12
C GLY A 122 -8.54 27.77 3.28
N SER A 123 -9.64 27.08 2.99
CA SER A 123 -10.53 26.41 3.94
C SER A 123 -10.05 25.03 4.38
N TYR A 124 -9.16 24.39 3.60
CA TYR A 124 -8.72 23.01 3.81
C TYR A 124 -7.49 22.94 4.70
N ASP A 125 -7.52 22.04 5.70
CA ASP A 125 -6.30 21.68 6.44
C ASP A 125 -5.38 20.81 5.58
N LEU A 126 -4.10 21.19 5.53
CA LEU A 126 -3.10 20.53 4.69
C LEU A 126 -2.72 19.14 5.22
N ASP A 127 -2.74 18.91 6.53
CA ASP A 127 -2.48 17.57 7.09
C ASP A 127 -3.60 16.59 6.75
N SER A 128 -4.86 16.99 6.92
CA SER A 128 -6.04 16.21 6.53
C SER A 128 -6.08 15.94 5.03
N THR A 129 -5.88 16.96 4.20
CA THR A 129 -5.92 16.83 2.72
C THR A 129 -4.82 15.90 2.18
N ILE A 130 -3.61 15.94 2.76
CA ILE A 130 -2.51 15.02 2.41
C ILE A 130 -2.81 13.59 2.86
N ASP A 131 -3.47 13.40 4.00
CA ASP A 131 -3.90 12.07 4.47
C ASP A 131 -5.01 11.49 3.61
N GLU A 132 -6.04 12.27 3.26
CA GLU A 132 -7.17 11.81 2.44
C GLU A 132 -6.72 11.34 1.06
N ILE A 133 -5.92 12.16 0.36
CA ILE A 133 -5.34 11.82 -0.94
C ILE A 133 -4.40 10.60 -0.84
N TYR A 134 -3.68 10.43 0.28
CA TYR A 134 -2.88 9.22 0.51
C TYR A 134 -3.74 7.97 0.74
N ASN A 135 -4.83 8.08 1.50
CA ASN A 135 -5.71 6.96 1.79
C ASN A 135 -6.38 6.46 0.49
N ARG A 136 -7.14 7.36 -0.16
CA ARG A 136 -7.91 7.09 -1.39
C ARG A 136 -7.02 6.53 -2.52
N LEU A 137 -5.89 7.19 -2.81
CA LEU A 137 -5.01 6.76 -3.91
C LEU A 137 -4.08 5.60 -3.53
N ASN A 138 -3.28 5.72 -2.46
CA ASN A 138 -2.28 4.70 -2.15
C ASN A 138 -2.86 3.52 -1.39
N SER A 139 -3.61 3.78 -0.31
CA SER A 139 -3.99 2.74 0.66
C SER A 139 -5.12 1.86 0.15
N ASP A 140 -6.10 2.47 -0.51
CA ASP A 140 -7.36 1.83 -0.93
C ASP A 140 -7.33 1.34 -2.39
N LEU A 141 -6.59 2.03 -3.27
CA LEU A 141 -6.52 1.73 -4.71
C LEU A 141 -5.19 1.10 -5.16
N ILE A 142 -4.09 1.86 -5.15
CA ILE A 142 -2.84 1.48 -5.84
C ILE A 142 -2.15 0.29 -5.17
N LEU A 143 -1.99 0.31 -3.84
CA LEU A 143 -1.28 -0.75 -3.13
C LEU A 143 -2.07 -2.08 -3.12
N PRO A 144 -3.41 -2.12 -2.93
CA PRO A 144 -4.19 -3.34 -3.07
C PRO A 144 -4.16 -3.92 -4.49
N VAL A 145 -4.38 -3.12 -5.54
CA VAL A 145 -4.45 -3.62 -6.94
C VAL A 145 -3.09 -4.16 -7.40
N LEU A 146 -1.98 -3.52 -7.03
CA LEU A 146 -0.64 -4.02 -7.37
C LEU A 146 -0.15 -5.14 -6.44
N LEU A 147 -0.70 -5.27 -5.23
CA LEU A 147 -0.52 -6.46 -4.41
C LEU A 147 -1.22 -7.66 -5.06
N GLU A 148 -2.51 -7.53 -5.40
CA GLU A 148 -3.27 -8.54 -6.14
C GLU A 148 -2.51 -8.97 -7.40
N THR A 149 -2.15 -8.01 -8.24
CA THR A 149 -1.48 -8.28 -9.52
C THR A 149 -0.10 -8.94 -9.34
N ALA A 150 0.64 -8.64 -8.27
CA ALA A 150 1.90 -9.34 -7.95
C ALA A 150 1.69 -10.78 -7.46
N GLN A 151 0.55 -11.09 -6.84
CA GLN A 151 0.28 -12.36 -6.19
C GLN A 151 -0.53 -13.36 -7.04
N SER A 152 -1.51 -12.91 -7.82
CA SER A 152 -2.49 -13.76 -8.50
C SER A 152 -2.54 -13.67 -10.02
N ASP A 153 -2.01 -12.61 -10.65
CA ASP A 153 -2.08 -12.42 -12.10
C ASP A 153 -1.37 -13.57 -12.85
N THR A 154 -2.00 -14.11 -13.90
CA THR A 154 -1.49 -15.28 -14.62
C THR A 154 -0.23 -14.97 -15.43
N ILE A 155 -0.03 -13.72 -15.87
CA ILE A 155 1.04 -13.29 -16.76
C ILE A 155 2.31 -12.93 -15.96
N PRO A 156 3.44 -13.67 -16.13
CA PRO A 156 4.65 -13.44 -15.32
C PRO A 156 5.26 -12.05 -15.48
N ALA A 157 5.09 -11.42 -16.65
CA ALA A 157 5.60 -10.07 -16.90
C ALA A 157 4.89 -9.01 -16.03
N LYS A 158 3.56 -9.10 -15.86
CA LYS A 158 2.78 -8.20 -15.00
C LYS A 158 3.07 -8.45 -13.51
N ARG A 159 3.24 -9.70 -13.08
CA ARG A 159 3.73 -10.02 -11.72
C ARG A 159 5.10 -9.37 -11.46
N ALA A 160 6.05 -9.50 -12.38
CA ALA A 160 7.38 -8.92 -12.26
C ALA A 160 7.38 -7.38 -12.26
N ALA A 161 6.55 -6.74 -13.08
CA ALA A 161 6.37 -5.29 -13.08
C ALA A 161 5.78 -4.79 -11.75
N SER A 162 4.77 -5.48 -11.22
CA SER A 162 4.14 -5.15 -9.92
C SER A 162 5.13 -5.28 -8.76
N LEU A 163 5.98 -6.32 -8.74
CA LEU A 163 7.07 -6.46 -7.76
C LEU A 163 8.09 -5.31 -7.88
N SER A 164 8.46 -4.92 -9.10
CA SER A 164 9.36 -3.81 -9.37
C SER A 164 8.79 -2.46 -8.93
N PHE A 165 7.48 -2.26 -9.10
CA PHE A 165 6.77 -1.04 -8.73
C PHE A 165 6.94 -0.71 -7.24
N PHE A 166 6.76 -1.66 -6.32
CA PHE A 166 6.92 -1.40 -4.89
C PHE A 166 8.33 -0.88 -4.54
N SER A 167 9.37 -1.43 -5.18
CA SER A 167 10.75 -0.96 -4.99
C SER A 167 10.97 0.46 -5.54
N SER A 168 10.30 0.78 -6.63
CA SER A 168 10.34 2.10 -7.28
C SER A 168 9.58 3.12 -6.44
N LEU A 169 8.37 2.80 -5.97
CA LEU A 169 7.54 3.65 -5.13
C LEU A 169 8.23 3.97 -3.80
N PHE A 170 8.79 2.97 -3.13
CA PHE A 170 9.52 3.19 -1.87
C PHE A 170 10.74 4.13 -2.05
N ARG A 171 11.38 4.13 -3.22
CA ARG A 171 12.48 5.04 -3.56
C ARG A 171 11.99 6.43 -3.98
N GLU A 172 10.93 6.51 -4.78
CA GLU A 172 10.31 7.78 -5.20
C GLU A 172 9.76 8.53 -3.98
N CYS A 173 9.06 7.82 -3.07
CA CYS A 173 8.49 8.41 -1.86
C CYS A 173 9.52 9.04 -0.90
N GLN A 174 10.80 8.69 -1.01
CA GLN A 174 11.89 9.25 -0.20
C GLN A 174 12.51 10.52 -0.79
N LYS A 175 12.16 10.91 -2.03
CA LYS A 175 12.63 12.16 -2.63
C LYS A 175 11.89 13.37 -2.04
N GLY A 176 12.54 14.54 -2.11
CA GLY A 176 12.00 15.81 -1.62
C GLY A 176 10.56 16.08 -2.08
N GLY A 177 9.70 16.54 -1.16
CA GLY A 177 8.31 16.94 -1.48
C GLY A 177 7.29 15.80 -1.46
N SER A 178 7.71 14.59 -1.10
CA SER A 178 6.92 13.36 -1.10
C SER A 178 6.62 12.81 0.30
N TYR A 179 5.72 11.82 0.39
CA TYR A 179 5.14 11.27 1.62
C TYR A 179 6.16 10.71 2.63
N LEU A 180 7.30 10.18 2.20
CA LEU A 180 8.35 9.62 3.07
C LEU A 180 9.61 10.49 3.17
N ASP A 181 9.59 11.69 2.58
CA ASP A 181 10.75 12.59 2.60
C ASP A 181 11.22 12.88 4.03
N LYS A 182 12.55 12.81 4.20
CA LYS A 182 13.27 13.03 5.46
C LYS A 182 14.22 14.24 5.37
N SER A 183 14.09 15.05 4.33
CA SER A 183 14.83 16.30 4.18
C SER A 183 14.65 17.20 5.41
N THR A 184 15.73 17.89 5.76
CA THR A 184 15.76 18.93 6.79
C THR A 184 15.89 20.29 6.11
N THR A 185 14.85 20.68 5.38
CA THR A 185 14.66 22.06 4.94
C THR A 185 14.67 22.99 6.16
N THR A 186 15.13 24.22 6.01
CA THR A 186 15.28 25.20 7.11
C THR A 186 13.96 25.60 7.79
N ILE A 187 12.82 25.23 7.19
CA ILE A 187 11.46 25.53 7.66
C ILE A 187 10.73 24.21 7.91
N PRO A 188 10.50 23.80 9.19
CA PRO A 188 9.88 22.52 9.52
C PRO A 188 8.45 22.30 9.01
N THR A 189 7.73 23.37 8.64
CA THR A 189 6.40 23.26 8.02
C THR A 189 6.44 22.87 6.54
N LEU A 190 7.61 22.96 5.88
CA LEU A 190 7.84 22.68 4.45
C LEU A 190 8.68 21.41 4.18
N LEU A 191 8.81 20.52 5.17
CA LEU A 191 9.40 19.18 4.98
C LEU A 191 8.35 18.25 4.37
N GLY A 192 8.76 17.11 3.81
CA GLY A 192 7.78 16.05 3.52
C GLY A 192 6.83 16.41 2.36
N PRO A 193 5.59 15.90 2.37
CA PRO A 193 4.56 16.32 1.43
C PRO A 193 4.07 17.77 1.66
N TYR A 194 4.49 18.43 2.74
CA TYR A 194 4.02 19.76 3.14
C TYR A 194 4.75 20.93 2.46
N GLY A 195 5.78 20.66 1.65
CA GLY A 195 6.50 21.67 0.88
C GLY A 195 6.95 21.16 -0.50
N PRO A 196 7.57 22.00 -1.34
CA PRO A 196 8.01 21.62 -2.70
C PRO A 196 9.17 20.63 -2.72
N GLY A 197 9.75 20.30 -1.56
CA GLY A 197 10.96 19.48 -1.44
C GLY A 197 12.24 20.29 -1.59
N GLY A 198 13.29 19.85 -0.88
CA GLY A 198 14.63 20.39 -1.08
C GLY A 198 15.20 19.94 -2.43
N GLY A 199 15.16 20.82 -3.43
CA GLY A 199 15.94 20.66 -4.67
C GLY A 199 17.42 20.48 -4.32
N GLY A 200 18.06 19.48 -4.92
CA GLY A 200 19.35 18.93 -4.44
C GLY A 200 20.58 19.82 -4.64
N GLN A 201 20.66 20.95 -3.94
CA GLN A 201 21.91 21.71 -3.80
C GLN A 201 22.69 21.23 -2.57
N HIS A 202 23.80 20.55 -2.83
CA HIS A 202 24.71 20.02 -1.81
C HIS A 202 25.70 21.08 -1.30
N HIS A 203 25.26 22.34 -1.20
CA HIS A 203 26.07 23.52 -0.86
C HIS A 203 25.38 24.40 0.17
N GLN A 204 26.19 25.00 1.07
CA GLN A 204 25.77 25.83 2.20
C GLN A 204 24.75 25.19 3.15
N GLN A 205 25.20 24.16 3.89
CA GLN A 205 24.72 23.93 5.26
C GLN A 205 25.18 25.09 6.18
N HIS A 206 24.63 26.29 6.01
CA HIS A 206 24.76 27.32 7.04
C HIS A 206 23.79 26.99 8.19
N GLN A 207 24.35 26.82 9.39
CA GLN A 207 23.62 26.36 10.57
C GLN A 207 22.70 27.45 11.15
N LEU A 208 21.56 27.70 10.49
CA LEU A 208 20.42 28.35 11.14
C LEU A 208 19.68 27.30 11.99
N SER A 209 20.18 27.09 13.21
CA SER A 209 19.49 26.30 14.24
C SER A 209 18.26 27.08 14.75
N MET A 210 17.22 27.13 13.92
CA MET A 210 15.97 27.80 14.23
C MET A 210 15.30 27.11 15.42
N ASN A 211 15.12 27.85 16.51
CA ASN A 211 14.51 27.35 17.74
C ASN A 211 13.03 27.03 17.48
N ILE A 212 12.73 25.74 17.22
CA ILE A 212 11.40 25.27 16.83
C ILE A 212 10.37 25.69 17.89
N PRO A 213 9.36 26.52 17.52
CA PRO A 213 8.35 27.01 18.46
C PRO A 213 7.70 25.86 19.23
N PRO A 214 7.50 25.98 20.56
CA PRO A 214 6.89 24.91 21.36
C PRO A 214 5.56 24.42 20.80
N SER A 215 4.75 25.33 20.24
CA SER A 215 3.48 25.07 19.56
C SER A 215 3.59 24.19 18.29
N MET A 216 4.73 24.18 17.61
CA MET A 216 4.96 23.35 16.41
C MET A 216 5.37 21.91 16.76
N ARG A 217 5.82 21.63 17.99
CA ARG A 217 6.33 20.31 18.39
C ARG A 217 5.26 19.20 18.32
N PRO A 218 3.99 19.40 18.72
CA PRO A 218 2.93 18.41 18.54
C PRO A 218 2.66 18.09 17.06
N LEU A 219 2.56 19.12 16.22
CA LEU A 219 2.34 18.98 14.77
C LEU A 219 3.47 18.18 14.10
N LEU A 220 4.73 18.49 14.41
CA LEU A 220 5.88 17.76 13.89
C LEU A 220 5.92 16.31 14.37
N LYS A 221 5.49 16.03 15.61
CA LYS A 221 5.34 14.66 16.13
C LYS A 221 4.24 13.89 15.39
N LEU A 222 3.10 14.53 15.11
CA LEU A 222 2.00 13.95 14.32
C LEU A 222 2.47 13.63 12.89
N ARG A 223 3.06 14.60 12.19
CA ARG A 223 3.62 14.44 10.83
C ARG A 223 4.67 13.34 10.77
N ALA A 224 5.56 13.25 11.76
CA ALA A 224 6.55 12.18 11.85
C ALA A 224 5.90 10.79 12.07
N ASN A 225 4.84 10.70 12.88
CA ASN A 225 4.09 9.46 13.08
C ASN A 225 3.36 9.03 11.79
N LYS A 226 2.61 9.94 11.15
CA LYS A 226 1.95 9.71 9.85
C LYS A 226 2.95 9.21 8.80
N ARG A 227 4.10 9.87 8.64
CA ARG A 227 5.21 9.38 7.78
C ARG A 227 5.67 7.97 8.16
N SER A 228 5.82 7.68 9.45
CA SER A 228 6.25 6.36 9.94
C SER A 228 5.22 5.25 9.65
N LEU A 229 3.92 5.56 9.74
CA LEU A 229 2.82 4.66 9.38
C LEU A 229 2.80 4.36 7.87
N ARG A 230 2.89 5.40 7.02
CA ARG A 230 3.02 5.26 5.56
C ARG A 230 4.27 4.43 5.19
N GLN A 231 5.38 4.61 5.90
CA GLN A 231 6.60 3.81 5.71
C GLN A 231 6.37 2.33 6.07
N ALA A 232 5.71 2.05 7.19
CA ALA A 232 5.39 0.70 7.64
C ALA A 232 4.49 -0.03 6.63
N GLU A 233 3.51 0.67 6.07
CA GLU A 233 2.56 0.14 5.11
C GLU A 233 3.20 -0.19 3.75
N LEU A 234 3.95 0.76 3.16
CA LEU A 234 4.65 0.54 1.90
C LEU A 234 5.61 -0.67 1.99
N LEU A 235 6.30 -0.81 3.13
CA LEU A 235 7.15 -1.98 3.40
C LEU A 235 6.32 -3.26 3.60
N ARG A 236 5.17 -3.19 4.30
CA ARG A 236 4.25 -4.33 4.47
C ARG A 236 3.79 -4.86 3.11
N TYR A 237 3.27 -4.00 2.24
CA TYR A 237 2.80 -4.40 0.91
C TYR A 237 3.92 -4.98 0.04
N TRP A 238 5.11 -4.37 0.04
CA TRP A 238 6.28 -4.85 -0.73
C TRP A 238 6.80 -6.22 -0.25
N VAL A 239 6.81 -6.45 1.07
CA VAL A 239 7.14 -7.76 1.64
C VAL A 239 6.04 -8.78 1.31
N GLN A 240 4.76 -8.40 1.43
CA GLN A 240 3.64 -9.30 1.14
C GLN A 240 3.53 -9.72 -0.33
N SER A 241 3.78 -8.81 -1.28
CA SER A 241 3.76 -9.12 -2.73
C SER A 241 4.85 -10.13 -3.10
N SER A 242 6.00 -10.09 -2.41
CA SER A 242 7.11 -11.01 -2.64
C SER A 242 6.83 -12.45 -2.20
N ILE A 243 5.94 -12.69 -1.23
CA ILE A 243 5.78 -14.00 -0.55
C ILE A 243 5.29 -15.12 -1.48
N PRO A 244 4.20 -15.00 -2.28
CA PRO A 244 3.70 -16.14 -3.07
C PRO A 244 4.69 -16.63 -4.12
N SER A 245 5.56 -15.76 -4.64
CA SER A 245 6.64 -16.17 -5.54
C SER A 245 7.73 -17.00 -4.85
N LEU A 246 7.85 -16.94 -3.52
CA LEU A 246 8.79 -17.74 -2.75
C LEU A 246 8.22 -19.12 -2.38
N THR A 247 6.90 -19.26 -2.24
CA THR A 247 6.25 -20.56 -1.98
C THR A 247 6.43 -21.49 -3.19
N PRO A 248 6.91 -22.75 -3.02
CA PRO A 248 6.98 -23.71 -4.13
C PRO A 248 5.60 -24.20 -4.58
N GLY A 249 5.43 -24.38 -5.89
CA GLY A 249 4.18 -24.93 -6.45
C GLY A 249 3.01 -23.95 -6.54
N THR A 250 3.23 -22.67 -6.25
CA THR A 250 2.24 -21.60 -6.51
C THR A 250 1.92 -21.45 -8.00
N TYR A 251 2.85 -21.82 -8.88
CA TYR A 251 2.67 -21.78 -10.34
C TYR A 251 2.77 -23.17 -10.96
N THR A 252 1.95 -23.43 -11.97
CA THR A 252 1.71 -24.78 -12.52
C THR A 252 2.78 -25.30 -13.49
N SER A 253 3.76 -24.47 -13.87
CA SER A 253 4.88 -24.90 -14.72
C SER A 253 6.24 -24.52 -14.11
N PHE A 254 7.16 -25.49 -14.07
CA PHE A 254 8.47 -25.36 -13.40
C PHE A 254 9.30 -24.16 -13.91
N THR A 255 9.23 -23.85 -15.20
CA THR A 255 9.97 -22.72 -15.80
C THR A 255 9.38 -21.36 -15.40
N SER A 256 8.05 -21.25 -15.26
CA SER A 256 7.41 -20.03 -14.75
C SER A 256 7.61 -19.88 -13.23
N ASP A 257 7.63 -21.00 -12.50
CA ASP A 257 7.88 -21.04 -11.05
C ASP A 257 9.33 -20.61 -10.71
N ALA A 258 10.35 -21.10 -11.43
CA ALA A 258 11.74 -20.68 -11.23
C ALA A 258 11.96 -19.19 -11.57
N SER A 259 11.34 -18.70 -12.66
CA SER A 259 11.42 -17.29 -13.06
C SER A 259 10.71 -16.36 -12.07
N ALA A 260 9.50 -16.73 -11.62
CA ALA A 260 8.76 -16.01 -10.59
C ALA A 260 9.52 -16.00 -9.26
N ALA A 261 10.08 -17.14 -8.83
CA ALA A 261 10.89 -17.24 -7.62
C ALA A 261 12.13 -16.34 -7.70
N SER A 262 12.82 -16.27 -8.84
CA SER A 262 13.96 -15.35 -9.04
C SER A 262 13.55 -13.89 -8.85
N ARG A 263 12.43 -13.45 -9.44
CA ARG A 263 11.89 -12.09 -9.23
C ARG A 263 11.44 -11.86 -7.77
N GLY A 264 10.83 -12.86 -7.13
CA GLY A 264 10.46 -12.83 -5.72
C GLY A 264 11.66 -12.65 -4.78
N VAL A 265 12.75 -13.39 -5.02
CA VAL A 265 14.00 -13.29 -4.25
C VAL A 265 14.69 -11.93 -4.46
N LEU A 266 14.65 -11.36 -5.66
CA LEU A 266 15.18 -10.01 -5.92
C LEU A 266 14.36 -8.91 -5.21
N SER A 267 13.03 -9.03 -5.21
CA SER A 267 12.12 -8.15 -4.46
C SER A 267 12.30 -8.29 -2.93
N ALA A 268 12.49 -9.53 -2.44
CA ALA A 268 12.82 -9.80 -1.05
C ALA A 268 14.17 -9.19 -0.66
N SER A 269 15.19 -9.32 -1.51
CA SER A 269 16.55 -8.80 -1.26
C SER A 269 16.62 -7.27 -1.20
N SER A 270 15.71 -6.58 -1.89
CA SER A 270 15.63 -5.11 -1.89
C SER A 270 14.72 -4.57 -0.77
N SER A 271 13.66 -5.28 -0.39
CA SER A 271 12.76 -4.92 0.71
C SER A 271 13.27 -5.29 2.12
N ILE A 272 14.10 -6.32 2.27
CA ILE A 272 14.51 -6.85 3.59
C ILE A 272 15.25 -5.82 4.45
N LYS A 273 16.25 -5.14 3.89
CA LYS A 273 17.09 -4.17 4.63
C LYS A 273 16.30 -2.95 5.13
N PRO A 274 15.48 -2.24 4.32
CA PRO A 274 14.64 -1.17 4.85
C PRO A 274 13.55 -1.67 5.81
N SER A 275 13.04 -2.90 5.63
CA SER A 275 12.06 -3.49 6.55
C SER A 275 12.66 -3.78 7.94
N LEU A 276 13.81 -4.46 8.01
CA LEU A 276 14.51 -4.71 9.28
C LEU A 276 14.93 -3.40 9.97
N ARG A 277 15.40 -2.41 9.20
CA ARG A 277 15.70 -1.07 9.74
C ARG A 277 14.45 -0.41 10.34
N HIS A 278 13.29 -0.50 9.68
CA HIS A 278 12.05 0.07 10.20
C HIS A 278 11.55 -0.67 11.45
N ILE A 279 11.63 -2.01 11.49
CA ILE A 279 11.31 -2.82 12.68
C ILE A 279 12.18 -2.37 13.86
N ALA A 280 13.50 -2.25 13.67
CA ALA A 280 14.41 -1.75 14.70
C ALA A 280 14.11 -0.29 15.11
N GLU A 281 13.71 0.57 14.16
CA GLU A 281 13.26 1.95 14.42
C GLU A 281 11.99 1.96 15.31
N ARG A 282 11.00 1.08 15.08
CA ARG A 282 9.79 1.00 15.92
C ARG A 282 10.07 0.41 17.32
N ILE A 283 10.88 -0.65 17.42
CA ILE A 283 11.31 -1.23 18.71
C ILE A 283 12.09 -0.20 19.54
N SER A 284 13.03 0.54 18.93
CA SER A 284 13.79 1.60 19.60
C SER A 284 12.92 2.78 20.08
N ASN A 285 11.69 2.91 19.57
CA ASN A 285 10.70 3.89 20.01
C ASN A 285 9.62 3.29 20.94
N ALA A 286 9.83 2.06 21.44
CA ALA A 286 8.90 1.30 22.28
C ALA A 286 7.51 1.07 21.64
N ASP A 287 7.45 0.90 20.32
CA ASP A 287 6.25 0.48 19.61
C ASP A 287 6.40 -0.96 19.07
N ASP A 288 6.20 -1.92 19.96
CA ASP A 288 6.20 -3.35 19.62
C ASP A 288 5.03 -3.71 18.70
N ALA A 289 3.90 -3.00 18.78
CA ALA A 289 2.72 -3.27 17.98
C ALA A 289 2.92 -2.95 16.49
N GLY A 290 3.50 -1.79 16.17
CA GLY A 290 3.89 -1.47 14.78
C GLY A 290 5.09 -2.27 14.30
N ALA A 291 6.05 -2.61 15.17
CA ALA A 291 7.13 -3.52 14.84
C ALA A 291 6.61 -4.91 14.42
N LEU A 292 5.70 -5.50 15.21
CA LEU A 292 5.14 -6.83 14.97
C LEU A 292 4.37 -6.93 13.64
N ARG A 293 3.65 -5.87 13.26
CA ARG A 293 2.89 -5.77 11.99
C ARG A 293 3.77 -5.98 10.76
N LEU A 294 5.04 -5.58 10.78
CA LEU A 294 6.00 -5.79 9.69
C LEU A 294 6.90 -7.02 9.93
N PHE A 295 7.21 -7.35 11.19
CA PHE A 295 8.05 -8.49 11.56
C PHE A 295 7.49 -9.84 11.07
N LEU A 296 6.19 -10.10 11.24
CA LEU A 296 5.60 -11.38 10.83
C LEU A 296 5.63 -11.61 9.31
N PRO A 297 5.26 -10.64 8.45
CA PRO A 297 5.52 -10.71 7.01
C PRO A 297 7.00 -10.93 6.66
N VAL A 298 7.92 -10.19 7.29
CA VAL A 298 9.37 -10.30 7.02
C VAL A 298 9.90 -11.69 7.35
N MET A 299 9.51 -12.28 8.48
CA MET A 299 9.95 -13.63 8.85
C MET A 299 9.35 -14.71 7.95
N ARG A 300 8.11 -14.54 7.47
CA ARG A 300 7.53 -15.42 6.43
C ARG A 300 8.30 -15.33 5.11
N MET A 301 8.71 -14.13 4.69
CA MET A 301 9.52 -13.90 3.50
C MET A 301 10.91 -14.55 3.62
N ILE A 302 11.60 -14.37 4.75
CA ILE A 302 12.89 -15.04 5.03
C ILE A 302 12.71 -16.57 4.98
N GLY A 303 11.68 -17.10 5.64
CA GLY A 303 11.37 -18.53 5.64
C GLY A 303 11.14 -19.08 4.22
N GLY A 304 10.44 -18.33 3.36
CA GLY A 304 10.23 -18.69 1.96
C GLY A 304 11.53 -18.81 1.15
N VAL A 305 12.46 -17.84 1.28
CA VAL A 305 13.77 -17.92 0.59
C VAL A 305 14.62 -19.09 1.10
N LEU A 306 14.65 -19.32 2.42
CA LEU A 306 15.36 -20.46 3.00
C LEU A 306 14.76 -21.80 2.53
N HIS A 307 13.44 -21.90 2.49
CA HIS A 307 12.72 -23.09 2.02
C HIS A 307 13.04 -23.39 0.54
N ARG A 308 13.06 -22.38 -0.33
CA ARG A 308 13.53 -22.51 -1.73
C ARG A 308 14.99 -23.00 -1.80
N LEU A 309 15.90 -22.36 -1.06
CA LEU A 309 17.33 -22.67 -1.07
C LEU A 309 17.63 -24.13 -0.73
N PHE A 310 16.97 -24.70 0.30
CA PHE A 310 17.28 -26.04 0.79
C PHE A 310 16.49 -27.17 0.12
N LEU A 311 15.23 -26.96 -0.28
CA LEU A 311 14.40 -28.05 -0.84
C LEU A 311 14.59 -28.32 -2.33
N GLN A 312 15.09 -27.34 -3.11
CA GLN A 312 15.44 -27.59 -4.53
C GLN A 312 16.64 -28.57 -4.68
N GLY A 313 17.46 -28.74 -3.64
CA GLY A 313 18.53 -29.73 -3.64
C GLY A 313 18.05 -31.20 -3.64
N GLY A 314 16.85 -31.47 -3.09
CA GLY A 314 16.43 -32.84 -2.77
C GLY A 314 15.80 -33.68 -3.89
N LYS A 315 15.44 -33.07 -5.05
CA LYS A 315 14.68 -33.76 -6.11
C LYS A 315 15.47 -34.16 -7.36
N HIS A 316 16.71 -33.69 -7.54
CA HIS A 316 17.48 -33.85 -8.79
C HIS A 316 18.48 -35.03 -8.76
N HIS A 317 18.10 -36.18 -8.19
CA HIS A 317 18.94 -37.39 -8.16
C HIS A 317 18.32 -38.61 -8.86
N GLY A 318 17.35 -38.40 -9.76
CA GLY A 318 16.79 -39.47 -10.58
C GLY A 318 16.10 -38.99 -11.86
N GLY A 319 16.71 -39.30 -13.02
CA GLY A 319 15.98 -39.43 -14.29
C GLY A 319 16.14 -38.34 -15.35
N GLY A 320 17.19 -38.46 -16.19
CA GLY A 320 17.02 -38.44 -17.65
C GLY A 320 17.02 -37.10 -18.43
N GLY A 321 17.89 -37.03 -19.45
CA GLY A 321 17.49 -36.59 -20.79
C GLY A 321 17.59 -35.10 -21.14
N GLU A 322 18.80 -34.64 -21.46
CA GLU A 322 19.17 -33.61 -22.47
C GLU A 322 18.60 -32.17 -22.37
N SER A 323 17.45 -31.93 -21.72
CA SER A 323 16.96 -30.58 -21.38
C SER A 323 17.69 -29.96 -20.17
N SER A 324 18.61 -30.71 -19.54
CA SER A 324 19.23 -30.35 -18.26
C SER A 324 19.96 -29.01 -18.26
N ILE A 325 20.76 -28.71 -19.29
CA ILE A 325 21.76 -27.62 -19.24
C ILE A 325 21.11 -26.24 -18.97
N HIS A 326 19.96 -25.96 -19.58
CA HIS A 326 19.23 -24.70 -19.33
C HIS A 326 18.46 -24.68 -18.00
N MET A 327 17.97 -25.84 -17.52
CA MET A 327 17.34 -25.93 -16.20
C MET A 327 18.36 -25.80 -15.06
N GLU A 328 19.49 -26.50 -15.14
CA GLU A 328 20.60 -26.42 -14.17
C GLU A 328 21.12 -24.99 -14.03
N SER A 329 21.31 -24.29 -15.15
CA SER A 329 21.70 -22.87 -15.17
C SER A 329 20.67 -21.97 -14.47
N SER A 330 19.37 -22.16 -14.74
CA SER A 330 18.31 -21.39 -14.09
C SER A 330 18.21 -21.67 -12.59
N ASP A 331 18.36 -22.93 -12.16
CA ASP A 331 18.26 -23.32 -10.76
C ASP A 331 19.52 -22.89 -9.97
N ALA A 332 20.70 -22.94 -10.59
CA ALA A 332 21.93 -22.38 -10.03
C ALA A 332 21.84 -20.85 -9.86
N ALA A 333 21.26 -20.12 -10.82
CA ALA A 333 21.02 -18.68 -10.71
C ALA A 333 20.02 -18.33 -9.58
N LEU A 334 18.97 -19.13 -9.41
CA LEU A 334 18.02 -18.99 -8.32
C LEU A 334 18.66 -19.27 -6.96
N ARG A 335 19.41 -20.37 -6.83
CA ARG A 335 20.17 -20.71 -5.59
C ARG A 335 21.20 -19.63 -5.25
N SER A 336 21.93 -19.10 -6.23
CA SER A 336 22.87 -17.98 -6.05
C SER A 336 22.15 -16.72 -5.54
N SER A 337 20.99 -16.41 -6.09
CA SER A 337 20.14 -15.29 -5.62
C SER A 337 19.67 -15.51 -4.18
N CYS A 338 19.28 -16.74 -3.82
CA CYS A 338 18.88 -17.09 -2.44
C CYS A 338 20.06 -17.00 -1.46
N ILE A 339 21.27 -17.42 -1.86
CA ILE A 339 22.50 -17.26 -1.07
C ILE A 339 22.79 -15.77 -0.84
N LYS A 340 22.66 -14.92 -1.86
CA LYS A 340 22.82 -13.46 -1.71
C LYS A 340 21.74 -12.81 -0.83
N PHE A 341 20.51 -13.31 -0.84
CA PHE A 341 19.51 -12.90 0.14
C PHE A 341 19.92 -13.26 1.57
N VAL A 342 20.39 -14.50 1.80
CA VAL A 342 20.85 -14.96 3.12
C VAL A 342 22.07 -14.15 3.61
N GLU A 343 23.01 -13.82 2.71
CA GLU A 343 24.14 -12.91 3.00
C GLU A 343 23.64 -11.54 3.50
N ILE A 344 22.65 -10.93 2.84
CA ILE A 344 22.04 -9.67 3.27
C ILE A 344 21.36 -9.82 4.64
N VAL A 345 20.64 -10.92 4.88
CA VAL A 345 19.99 -11.22 6.18
C VAL A 345 21.02 -11.34 7.30
N VAL A 346 22.06 -12.14 7.11
CA VAL A 346 23.14 -12.31 8.11
C VAL A 346 23.83 -10.98 8.38
N LEU A 347 24.15 -10.18 7.35
CA LEU A 347 24.74 -8.85 7.51
C LEU A 347 23.80 -7.82 8.19
N CYS A 348 22.49 -8.05 8.23
CA CYS A 348 21.54 -7.21 8.97
C CYS A 348 21.37 -7.62 10.44
N PHE A 349 21.66 -8.89 10.79
CA PHE A 349 21.61 -9.39 12.17
C PHE A 349 22.99 -9.42 12.87
N SER A 350 24.08 -9.42 12.11
CA SER A 350 25.43 -9.29 12.65
C SER A 350 25.67 -7.88 13.22
N SER A 351 26.09 -7.81 14.48
CA SER A 351 26.68 -6.60 15.03
C SER A 351 27.92 -6.21 14.21
N LYS A 352 28.05 -4.93 13.87
CA LYS A 352 29.34 -4.42 13.42
C LYS A 352 30.34 -4.61 14.55
N VAL A 353 31.46 -5.28 14.28
CA VAL A 353 32.61 -5.27 15.18
C VAL A 353 33.04 -3.82 15.35
N GLN A 354 32.81 -3.27 16.54
CA GLN A 354 33.40 -2.00 16.93
C GLN A 354 34.90 -2.27 17.15
N GLN A 355 35.72 -1.83 16.19
CA GLN A 355 37.13 -1.59 16.47
C GLN A 355 37.16 -0.40 17.44
N GLY A 356 37.56 -0.69 18.68
CA GLY A 356 37.79 0.30 19.74
C GLY A 356 39.22 0.79 19.77
#